data_AF-A0A401LZW8-F1
#
_entry.id   AF-A0A401LZW8-F1
#
_cell.length_a   1.000
_cell.length_b   1.000
_cell.length_c   1.000
_cell.angle_alpha   90.00
_cell.angle_beta   90.00
_cell.angle_gamma   90.00
#
_symmetry.space_group_name_H-M   'P 1'
#
loop_
_entity.id
_entity.type
_entity.pdbx_description
1 polymer ?
#
loop_
_entity_poly.entity_id
_entity_poly.type
_entity_poly.pdbx_seq_one_letter_code
_entity_poly.pdbx_strand_id
1 'polypeptide(L)'
;MRAQKTMYWAFDQYINFYAKFSKPFTYTLITDSVTMDNGKRLPTCKALLHFETTNNEEILVKVGISAVDIDGTRKNVESEITDWDFDKVRQNARNAWNKYLSKIDITTQDKNDKTIFYTALYHSAISPNLFTDTDGRYLGMDLQVHQGDTINPIYTVFSLWDTFRALHPLMTIIDPDLNNQFINSLIKKHQEGGIFPMWDLASNYTGTMIGYHAAPVIVDAYMKGYRNFDVKEAYNACLRAAEYDTTGIKCPPLVLPHLMPKAKFYKNSIGYIPCDRENESVAKALEYAYDDWCISVFADAMGDFENKAKYERFAKAYEFYFDKLTRFMRGLDSEGEWRTPFNPRSSTHRNDDYCEGTAWQWTWFVPHDVEGLVNLMGGEEAFVSKLDSLFTVDSTLEGEMTSSDISGLIDNTRMVTNQAIMLSIFIIM
;
A
#
# COMPACT_ATOMS: atom_id res chain seq x y z
N MET A 1 16.08 -16.85 18.90
CA MET A 1 16.34 -15.62 19.68
C MET A 1 15.24 -14.62 19.36
N ARG A 2 14.84 -13.73 20.29
CA ARG A 2 13.94 -12.60 19.98
C ARG A 2 14.78 -11.51 19.31
N ALA A 3 14.47 -11.14 18.08
CA ALA A 3 15.20 -10.10 17.35
C ALA A 3 14.51 -8.74 17.47
N GLN A 4 15.38 -7.73 17.56
CA GLN A 4 15.25 -6.28 17.40
C GLN A 4 13.85 -5.66 17.31
N LYS A 5 13.58 -4.71 18.21
CA LYS A 5 12.52 -3.69 18.06
C LYS A 5 12.97 -2.67 17.02
N THR A 6 12.34 -2.62 15.85
CA THR A 6 12.47 -1.45 14.97
C THR A 6 11.55 -0.35 15.52
N MET A 7 12.01 0.91 15.50
CA MET A 7 11.26 2.06 16.06
C MET A 7 11.06 3.16 15.00
N TYR A 8 11.11 2.79 13.73
CA TYR A 8 11.04 3.74 12.62
C TYR A 8 9.67 3.63 11.97
N TRP A 9 9.59 2.94 10.84
CA TRP A 9 8.34 2.88 10.09
C TRP A 9 7.26 2.03 10.78
N ALA A 10 7.65 0.85 11.27
CA ALA A 10 6.89 0.09 12.26
C ALA A 10 7.48 0.39 13.66
N PHE A 11 6.63 0.80 14.61
CA PHE A 11 7.06 1.28 15.92
C PHE A 11 7.32 0.16 16.93
N ASP A 12 6.57 -0.92 16.83
CA ASP A 12 6.57 -2.07 17.74
C ASP A 12 6.64 -3.38 16.94
N GLN A 13 7.63 -3.47 16.05
CA GLN A 13 7.90 -4.69 15.30
C GLN A 13 8.80 -5.62 16.12
N TYR A 14 8.35 -6.86 16.32
CA TYR A 14 9.16 -7.94 16.86
C TYR A 14 9.21 -9.08 15.85
N ILE A 15 10.39 -9.70 15.71
CA ILE A 15 10.55 -10.90 14.90
C ILE A 15 11.33 -11.94 15.68
N ASN A 16 10.83 -13.16 15.70
CA ASN A 16 11.51 -14.32 16.27
C ASN A 16 12.14 -15.11 15.13
N PHE A 17 13.29 -15.72 15.37
CA PHE A 17 13.90 -16.65 14.42
C PHE A 17 14.38 -17.93 15.10
N TYR A 18 14.31 -19.03 14.36
CA TYR A 18 14.86 -20.34 14.70
C TYR A 18 15.76 -20.80 13.54
N ALA A 19 16.98 -21.24 13.88
CA ALA A 19 17.91 -21.79 12.92
C ALA A 19 18.36 -23.19 13.37
N LYS A 20 18.29 -24.17 12.47
CA LYS A 20 18.75 -25.54 12.68
C LYS A 20 19.87 -25.85 11.68
N PHE A 21 20.94 -26.48 12.16
CA PHE A 21 22.13 -26.78 11.36
C PHE A 21 22.26 -28.30 11.18
N SER A 22 22.71 -28.75 10.00
CA SER A 22 22.92 -30.18 9.72
C SER A 22 24.09 -30.78 10.50
N LYS A 23 24.98 -29.92 11.02
CA LYS A 23 26.18 -30.31 11.75
C LYS A 23 26.19 -29.70 13.16
N PRO A 24 26.65 -30.43 14.19
CA PRO A 24 26.94 -29.85 15.49
C PRO A 24 27.97 -28.71 15.40
N PHE A 25 27.81 -27.72 16.26
CA PHE A 25 28.72 -26.59 16.37
C PHE A 25 28.93 -26.21 17.83
N THR A 26 30.07 -25.59 18.11
CA THR A 26 30.25 -24.77 19.32
C THR A 26 29.99 -23.31 18.96
N TYR A 27 29.74 -22.45 19.94
CA TYR A 27 29.44 -21.05 19.65
C TYR A 27 30.04 -20.11 20.69
N THR A 28 30.29 -18.88 20.24
CA THR A 28 30.60 -17.73 21.10
C THR A 28 29.49 -16.69 20.92
N LEU A 29 28.85 -16.30 22.02
CA LEU A 29 27.92 -15.16 22.03
C LEU A 29 28.69 -13.89 22.36
N ILE A 30 28.56 -12.90 21.49
CA ILE A 30 29.10 -11.56 21.68
C ILE A 30 27.91 -10.65 21.96
N THR A 31 27.76 -10.26 23.22
CA THR A 31 26.77 -9.27 23.65
C THR A 31 27.50 -7.94 23.86
N ASP A 32 27.13 -6.93 23.09
CA ASP A 32 27.70 -5.59 23.15
C ASP A 32 26.56 -4.56 23.07
N SER A 33 26.89 -3.28 22.93
CA SER A 33 25.94 -2.23 22.65
C SER A 33 26.52 -1.15 21.76
N VAL A 34 25.75 -0.64 20.81
CA VAL A 34 26.10 0.56 20.06
C VAL A 34 25.48 1.77 20.75
N THR A 35 26.28 2.79 21.03
CA THR A 35 25.78 4.08 21.50
C THR A 35 25.38 4.91 20.28
N MET A 36 24.10 5.25 20.18
CA MET A 36 23.57 6.17 19.17
C MET A 36 24.03 7.61 19.45
N ASP A 37 23.94 8.49 18.46
CA ASP A 37 24.30 9.92 18.58
C ASP A 37 23.54 10.65 19.70
N ASN A 38 22.35 10.16 20.05
CA ASN A 38 21.53 10.68 21.17
C ASN A 38 21.88 10.06 22.54
N GLY A 39 22.98 9.31 22.64
CA GLY A 39 23.42 8.63 23.86
C GLY A 39 22.69 7.33 24.19
N LYS A 40 21.66 6.92 23.42
CA LYS A 40 20.94 5.67 23.64
C LYS A 40 21.83 4.46 23.30
N ARG A 41 22.03 3.56 24.25
CA ARG A 41 22.71 2.27 23.99
C ARG A 41 21.73 1.25 23.45
N LEU A 42 21.97 0.75 22.25
CA LEU A 42 21.22 -0.35 21.63
C LEU A 42 22.00 -1.65 21.83
N PRO A 43 21.41 -2.69 22.45
CA PRO A 43 22.08 -3.96 22.61
C PRO A 43 22.33 -4.60 21.24
N THR A 44 23.54 -5.09 21.03
CA THR A 44 23.91 -5.88 19.86
C THR A 44 24.25 -7.30 20.32
N CYS A 45 23.72 -8.29 19.62
CA CYS A 45 24.03 -9.69 19.87
C CYS A 45 24.55 -10.30 18.58
N LYS A 46 25.75 -10.87 18.62
CA LYS A 46 26.31 -11.67 17.54
C LYS A 46 26.55 -13.09 18.05
N ALA A 47 26.24 -14.09 17.23
CA ALA A 47 26.60 -15.47 17.48
C ALA A 47 27.68 -15.88 16.48
N LEU A 48 28.89 -16.18 16.96
CA LEU A 48 29.95 -16.80 16.17
C LEU A 48 29.83 -18.32 16.32
N LEU A 49 29.55 -19.02 15.23
CA LEU A 49 29.37 -20.47 15.21
C LEU A 49 30.64 -21.14 14.68
N HIS A 50 31.15 -22.13 15.41
CA HIS A 50 32.35 -22.88 15.06
C HIS A 50 31.96 -24.31 14.68
N PHE A 51 32.31 -24.70 13.46
CA PHE A 51 32.08 -26.04 12.93
C PHE A 51 33.43 -26.71 12.69
N GLU A 52 33.55 -27.98 13.07
CA GLU A 52 34.65 -28.82 12.60
C GLU A 52 34.24 -29.37 11.24
N THR A 53 35.00 -29.16 10.18
CA THR A 53 34.64 -29.61 8.82
C THR A 53 35.81 -30.27 8.09
N THR A 54 35.50 -31.22 7.21
CA THR A 54 36.47 -31.66 6.20
C THR A 54 36.47 -30.75 4.98
N ASN A 55 37.49 -30.87 4.12
CA ASN A 55 37.54 -30.10 2.88
C ASN A 55 36.28 -30.37 2.02
N ASN A 56 35.64 -29.30 1.54
CA ASN A 56 34.40 -29.33 0.76
C ASN A 56 33.17 -29.95 1.45
N GLU A 57 33.14 -30.01 2.78
CA GLU A 57 31.93 -30.42 3.49
C GLU A 57 30.87 -29.30 3.49
N GLU A 58 29.65 -29.62 3.07
CA GLU A 58 28.53 -28.69 3.06
C GLU A 58 27.78 -28.71 4.40
N ILE A 59 27.57 -27.54 5.00
CA ILE A 59 26.70 -27.38 6.18
C ILE A 59 25.40 -26.74 5.71
N LEU A 60 24.30 -27.44 5.95
CA LEU A 60 22.97 -26.96 5.61
C LEU A 60 22.35 -26.26 6.82
N VAL A 61 21.58 -25.21 6.53
CA VAL A 61 20.90 -24.41 7.55
C VAL A 61 19.43 -24.26 7.16
N LYS A 62 18.53 -24.53 8.10
CA LYS A 62 17.10 -24.22 7.98
C LYS A 62 16.82 -23.02 8.87
N VAL A 63 16.17 -22.00 8.33
CA VAL A 63 15.82 -20.79 9.07
C VAL A 63 14.34 -20.50 8.85
N GLY A 64 13.64 -20.22 9.94
CA GLY A 64 12.27 -19.71 9.90
C GLY A 64 12.11 -18.53 10.82
N ILE A 65 11.01 -17.82 10.63
CA ILE A 65 10.63 -16.63 11.38
C ILE A 65 9.19 -16.72 11.87
N SER A 66 8.86 -15.96 12.91
CA SER A 66 7.48 -15.76 13.41
C SER A 66 7.37 -14.41 14.11
N ALA A 67 6.26 -13.71 13.89
CA ALA A 67 5.91 -12.49 14.62
C ALA A 67 5.36 -12.78 16.03
N VAL A 68 5.05 -14.04 16.34
CA VAL A 68 4.41 -14.47 17.60
C VAL A 68 5.46 -14.83 18.63
N ASP A 69 6.13 -15.99 18.48
CA ASP A 69 7.10 -16.48 19.45
C ASP A 69 8.10 -17.49 18.85
N ILE A 70 9.10 -17.86 19.66
CA ILE A 70 10.18 -18.78 19.27
C ILE A 70 9.64 -20.21 19.05
N ASP A 71 8.63 -20.63 19.81
CA ASP A 71 8.05 -21.97 19.69
C ASP A 71 7.28 -22.13 18.38
N GLY A 72 6.48 -21.12 18.00
CA GLY A 72 5.84 -21.01 16.68
C GLY A 72 6.88 -21.01 15.57
N THR A 73 7.95 -20.23 15.73
CA THR A 73 9.05 -20.22 14.76
C THR A 73 9.66 -21.62 14.54
N ARG A 74 9.89 -22.37 15.63
CA ARG A 74 10.40 -23.74 15.55
C ARG A 74 9.41 -24.64 14.82
N LYS A 75 8.12 -24.57 15.18
CA LYS A 75 7.07 -25.36 14.52
C LYS A 75 7.02 -25.08 13.02
N ASN A 76 7.08 -23.81 12.60
CA ASN A 76 7.11 -23.43 11.18
C ASN A 76 8.22 -24.20 10.44
N VAL A 77 9.47 -24.14 10.95
CA VAL A 77 10.62 -24.83 10.33
C VAL A 77 10.46 -26.35 10.35
N GLU A 78 10.05 -26.92 11.48
CA GLU A 78 9.98 -28.37 11.66
C GLU A 78 8.80 -29.01 10.93
N SER A 79 7.73 -28.25 10.62
CA SER A 79 6.59 -28.72 9.82
C SER A 79 6.81 -28.58 8.32
N GLU A 80 7.47 -27.50 7.85
CA GLU A 80 7.59 -27.20 6.42
C GLU A 80 8.86 -27.79 5.79
N ILE A 81 9.95 -27.90 6.56
CA ILE A 81 11.26 -28.35 6.06
C ILE A 81 11.72 -29.56 6.89
N THR A 82 11.07 -30.71 6.68
CA THR A 82 11.27 -31.91 7.49
C THR A 82 12.61 -32.61 7.26
N ASP A 83 13.16 -32.56 6.03
CA ASP A 83 14.39 -33.24 5.61
C ASP A 83 15.53 -32.26 5.27
N TRP A 84 16.73 -32.76 4.97
CA TRP A 84 17.92 -31.94 4.65
C TRP A 84 18.19 -31.87 3.13
N ASP A 85 17.18 -32.08 2.29
CA ASP A 85 17.34 -32.07 0.84
C ASP A 85 17.14 -30.65 0.29
N PHE A 86 18.25 -29.92 0.14
CA PHE A 86 18.21 -28.55 -0.37
C PHE A 86 17.68 -28.48 -1.81
N ASP A 87 18.05 -29.43 -2.66
CA ASP A 87 17.63 -29.45 -4.06
C ASP A 87 16.13 -29.72 -4.20
N LYS A 88 15.56 -30.56 -3.33
CA LYS A 88 14.12 -30.75 -3.24
C LYS A 88 13.39 -29.47 -2.82
N VAL A 89 13.89 -28.74 -1.82
CA VAL A 89 13.31 -27.44 -1.41
C VAL A 89 13.36 -26.45 -2.58
N ARG A 90 14.50 -26.36 -3.26
CA ARG A 90 14.68 -25.51 -4.45
C ARG A 90 13.73 -25.89 -5.58
N GLN A 91 13.56 -27.18 -5.85
CA GLN A 91 12.66 -27.67 -6.90
C GLN A 91 11.18 -27.40 -6.57
N ASN A 92 10.79 -27.56 -5.31
CA ASN A 92 9.44 -27.22 -4.84
C ASN A 92 9.16 -25.72 -5.01
N ALA A 93 10.09 -24.85 -4.64
CA ALA A 93 9.99 -23.41 -4.87
C ALA A 93 9.87 -23.09 -6.37
N ARG A 94 10.67 -23.73 -7.23
CA ARG A 94 10.59 -23.56 -8.69
C ARG A 94 9.23 -23.98 -9.25
N ASN A 95 8.67 -25.08 -8.76
CA ASN A 95 7.35 -25.56 -9.17
C ASN A 95 6.23 -24.59 -8.74
N ALA A 96 6.32 -24.06 -7.51
CA ALA A 96 5.38 -23.04 -7.03
C ALA A 96 5.44 -21.76 -7.88
N TRP A 97 6.65 -21.28 -8.19
CA TRP A 97 6.84 -20.15 -9.09
C TRP A 97 6.29 -20.41 -10.48
N ASN A 98 6.58 -21.56 -11.08
CA ASN A 98 6.05 -21.90 -12.40
C ASN A 98 4.51 -21.95 -12.40
N LYS A 99 3.88 -22.48 -11.34
CA LYS A 99 2.42 -22.49 -11.20
C LYS A 99 1.82 -21.08 -11.12
N TYR A 100 2.49 -20.16 -10.41
CA TYR A 100 2.05 -18.78 -10.34
C TYR A 100 2.24 -18.06 -11.68
N LEU A 101 3.43 -18.18 -12.27
CA LEU A 101 3.78 -17.49 -13.52
C LEU A 101 2.95 -18.01 -14.70
N SER A 102 2.49 -19.27 -14.67
CA SER A 102 1.58 -19.83 -15.68
C SER A 102 0.14 -19.33 -15.59
N LYS A 103 -0.18 -18.41 -14.67
CA LYS A 103 -1.50 -17.75 -14.65
C LYS A 103 -1.75 -16.89 -15.89
N ILE A 104 -0.68 -16.44 -16.55
CA ILE A 104 -0.77 -15.72 -17.83
C ILE A 104 0.26 -16.29 -18.80
N ASP A 105 -0.22 -16.83 -19.92
CA ASP A 105 0.63 -17.24 -21.03
C ASP A 105 0.75 -16.10 -22.05
N ILE A 106 1.99 -15.74 -22.41
CA ILE A 106 2.27 -14.75 -23.46
C ILE A 106 2.96 -15.37 -24.66
N THR A 107 2.61 -14.90 -25.86
CA THR A 107 3.27 -15.25 -27.11
C THR A 107 4.05 -14.05 -27.64
N THR A 108 5.38 -14.15 -27.66
CA THR A 108 6.28 -13.17 -28.26
C THR A 108 7.52 -13.89 -28.80
N GLN A 109 8.11 -13.33 -29.87
CA GLN A 109 9.39 -13.78 -30.41
C GLN A 109 10.58 -13.10 -29.72
N ASP A 110 10.35 -11.99 -29.01
CA ASP A 110 11.39 -11.28 -28.28
C ASP A 110 11.59 -11.89 -26.88
N LYS A 111 12.82 -12.33 -26.61
CA LYS A 111 13.22 -12.89 -25.32
C LYS A 111 13.25 -11.82 -24.22
N ASN A 112 13.56 -10.57 -24.56
CA ASN A 112 13.59 -9.46 -23.62
C ASN A 112 12.18 -9.13 -23.13
N ASP A 113 11.20 -9.02 -24.04
CA ASP A 113 9.80 -8.82 -23.67
C ASP A 113 9.30 -9.91 -22.73
N LYS A 114 9.62 -11.17 -23.06
CA LYS A 114 9.27 -12.32 -22.20
C LYS A 114 9.92 -12.23 -20.82
N THR A 115 11.17 -11.76 -20.75
CA THR A 115 11.89 -11.61 -19.48
C THR A 115 11.29 -10.47 -18.65
N ILE A 116 11.02 -9.32 -19.27
CA ILE A 116 10.39 -8.16 -18.61
C ILE A 116 9.03 -8.56 -18.05
N PHE A 117 8.19 -9.21 -18.86
CA PHE A 117 6.85 -9.61 -18.47
C PHE A 117 6.84 -10.56 -17.28
N TYR A 118 7.56 -11.69 -17.36
CA TYR A 118 7.54 -12.67 -16.26
C TYR A 118 8.29 -12.18 -15.01
N THR A 119 9.24 -11.27 -15.16
CA THR A 119 9.87 -10.60 -14.00
C THR A 119 8.88 -9.64 -13.32
N ALA A 120 8.11 -8.87 -14.10
CA ALA A 120 7.05 -8.01 -13.54
C ALA A 120 5.94 -8.85 -12.87
N LEU A 121 5.52 -9.95 -13.48
CA LEU A 121 4.55 -10.87 -12.87
C LEU A 121 5.09 -11.51 -11.58
N TYR A 122 6.38 -11.87 -11.54
CA TYR A 122 7.06 -12.29 -10.31
C TYR A 122 7.00 -11.19 -9.23
N HIS A 123 7.31 -9.93 -9.57
CA HIS A 123 7.23 -8.81 -8.62
C HIS A 123 5.81 -8.53 -8.12
N SER A 124 4.76 -8.89 -8.86
CA SER A 124 3.37 -8.81 -8.37
C SER A 124 3.05 -9.82 -7.27
N ALA A 125 3.87 -10.87 -7.11
CA ALA A 125 3.56 -12.03 -6.27
C ALA A 125 4.29 -12.01 -4.91
N ILE A 126 5.23 -11.09 -4.70
CA ILE A 126 6.09 -11.08 -3.50
C ILE A 126 5.43 -10.42 -2.29
N SER A 127 4.33 -9.68 -2.50
CA SER A 127 3.55 -8.97 -1.48
C SER A 127 2.09 -8.85 -1.94
N PRO A 128 1.08 -8.83 -1.03
CA PRO A 128 1.13 -8.95 0.44
C PRO A 128 1.74 -10.26 0.95
N ASN A 129 2.34 -10.22 2.15
CA ASN A 129 3.08 -11.34 2.74
C ASN A 129 2.24 -12.12 3.74
N LEU A 130 2.27 -13.46 3.66
CA LEU A 130 1.66 -14.34 4.65
C LEU A 130 2.24 -14.03 6.04
N PHE A 131 1.36 -13.79 7.01
CA PHE A 131 1.72 -13.33 8.36
C PHE A 131 1.08 -14.20 9.46
N THR A 132 0.79 -15.45 9.13
CA THR A 132 0.20 -16.46 10.02
C THR A 132 1.14 -17.65 10.13
N ASP A 133 1.43 -18.09 11.36
CA ASP A 133 2.25 -19.27 11.63
C ASP A 133 1.52 -20.56 11.22
N THR A 134 2.26 -21.67 11.12
CA THR A 134 1.69 -22.96 10.71
C THR A 134 0.67 -23.54 11.70
N ASP A 135 0.65 -23.02 12.94
CA ASP A 135 -0.37 -23.33 13.95
C ASP A 135 -1.55 -22.33 13.98
N GLY A 136 -1.64 -21.45 12.97
CA GLY A 136 -2.74 -20.50 12.80
C GLY A 136 -2.63 -19.23 13.65
N ARG A 137 -1.59 -19.10 14.49
CA ARG A 137 -1.39 -17.90 15.30
C ARG A 137 -0.79 -16.77 14.49
N TYR A 138 -1.16 -15.55 14.82
CA TYR A 138 -0.62 -14.33 14.21
C TYR A 138 -0.59 -13.18 15.22
N LEU A 139 0.18 -12.13 14.91
CA LEU A 139 0.18 -10.88 15.67
C LEU A 139 -0.83 -9.93 15.03
N GLY A 140 -1.88 -9.52 15.74
CA GLY A 140 -2.94 -8.66 15.25
C GLY A 140 -2.56 -7.17 15.22
N MET A 141 -3.40 -6.32 14.62
CA MET A 141 -3.15 -4.86 14.56
C MET A 141 -3.20 -4.18 15.93
N ASP A 142 -3.80 -4.81 16.92
CA ASP A 142 -3.77 -4.40 18.32
C ASP A 142 -2.51 -4.86 19.08
N LEU A 143 -1.54 -5.41 18.35
CA LEU A 143 -0.28 -5.97 18.84
C LEU A 143 -0.49 -7.11 19.85
N GLN A 144 -1.65 -7.77 19.82
CA GLN A 144 -1.91 -8.97 20.59
C GLN A 144 -1.72 -10.22 19.73
N VAL A 145 -1.39 -11.33 20.38
CA VAL A 145 -1.36 -12.64 19.73
C VAL A 145 -2.79 -13.15 19.61
N HIS A 146 -3.20 -13.46 18.39
CA HIS A 146 -4.52 -14.05 18.09
C HIS A 146 -4.36 -15.48 17.61
N GLN A 147 -5.36 -16.30 17.89
CA GLN A 147 -5.50 -17.63 17.32
C GLN A 147 -6.47 -17.53 16.13
N GLY A 148 -5.94 -17.65 14.92
CA GLY A 148 -6.73 -17.85 13.71
C GLY A 148 -6.64 -19.30 13.24
N ASP A 149 -6.60 -19.46 11.92
CA ASP A 149 -6.43 -20.73 11.23
C ASP A 149 -5.62 -20.54 9.94
N THR A 150 -5.21 -21.64 9.31
CA THR A 150 -4.42 -21.61 8.07
C THR A 150 -5.28 -21.60 6.79
N ILE A 151 -6.61 -21.65 6.92
CA ILE A 151 -7.57 -21.60 5.82
C ILE A 151 -7.88 -20.14 5.46
N ASN A 152 -7.98 -19.28 6.47
CA ASN A 152 -8.20 -17.84 6.38
C ASN A 152 -7.00 -17.10 7.00
N PRO A 153 -5.80 -17.23 6.40
CA PRO A 153 -4.61 -16.64 6.97
C PRO A 153 -4.67 -15.11 6.89
N ILE A 154 -3.93 -14.48 7.79
CA ILE A 154 -3.68 -13.05 7.79
C ILE A 154 -2.44 -12.74 6.95
N TYR A 155 -2.57 -11.71 6.11
CA TYR A 155 -1.48 -11.10 5.37
C TYR A 155 -1.11 -9.74 5.97
N THR A 156 0.12 -9.29 5.73
CA THR A 156 0.60 -7.95 6.07
C THR A 156 1.28 -7.35 4.84
N VAL A 157 1.68 -6.08 4.93
CA VAL A 157 2.25 -5.34 3.81
C VAL A 157 1.16 -5.15 2.75
N PHE A 158 0.15 -4.33 3.10
CA PHE A 158 -0.81 -3.73 2.15
C PHE A 158 -0.49 -2.29 1.68
N SER A 159 0.21 -2.09 0.54
CA SER A 159 0.64 -0.74 0.08
C SER A 159 -0.49 -0.08 -0.66
N LEU A 160 -1.59 0.23 0.04
CA LEU A 160 -2.87 0.41 -0.63
C LEU A 160 -2.87 1.61 -1.56
N TRP A 161 -2.07 2.65 -1.31
CA TRP A 161 -1.92 3.81 -2.18
C TRP A 161 -1.36 3.48 -3.57
N ASP A 162 -0.50 2.47 -3.68
CA ASP A 162 0.03 2.01 -4.97
C ASP A 162 -0.83 0.88 -5.54
N THR A 163 -1.13 -0.10 -4.70
CA THR A 163 -1.62 -1.43 -5.12
C THR A 163 -3.08 -1.45 -5.52
N PHE A 164 -3.91 -0.49 -5.07
CA PHE A 164 -5.30 -0.38 -5.53
C PHE A 164 -5.40 -0.11 -7.03
N ARG A 165 -4.37 0.53 -7.62
CA ARG A 165 -4.38 1.02 -9.00
C ARG A 165 -4.27 -0.10 -10.03
N ALA A 166 -3.48 -1.14 -9.72
CA ALA A 166 -3.19 -2.19 -10.69
C ALA A 166 -2.99 -3.59 -10.08
N LEU A 167 -2.37 -3.71 -8.90
CA LEU A 167 -2.13 -5.02 -8.30
C LEU A 167 -3.44 -5.69 -7.90
N HIS A 168 -4.27 -5.04 -7.08
CA HIS A 168 -5.55 -5.61 -6.66
C HIS A 168 -6.50 -5.86 -7.85
N PRO A 169 -6.63 -4.95 -8.83
CA PRO A 169 -7.32 -5.25 -10.10
C PRO A 169 -6.76 -6.48 -10.82
N LEU A 170 -5.44 -6.62 -10.96
CA LEU A 170 -4.82 -7.81 -11.54
C LEU A 170 -5.21 -9.08 -10.75
N MET A 171 -5.18 -9.03 -9.42
CA MET A 171 -5.54 -10.16 -8.58
C MET A 171 -6.99 -10.61 -8.77
N THR A 172 -7.94 -9.69 -9.04
CA THR A 172 -9.32 -10.08 -9.39
C THR A 172 -9.43 -10.86 -10.71
N ILE A 173 -8.40 -10.82 -11.56
CA ILE A 173 -8.33 -11.55 -12.84
C ILE A 173 -7.60 -12.88 -12.65
N ILE A 174 -6.41 -12.86 -12.03
CA ILE A 174 -5.51 -14.02 -12.01
C ILE A 174 -5.60 -14.88 -10.76
N ASP A 175 -6.15 -14.36 -9.66
CA ASP A 175 -6.30 -15.07 -8.38
C ASP A 175 -7.32 -14.40 -7.44
N PRO A 176 -8.62 -14.43 -7.80
CA PRO A 176 -9.66 -13.76 -7.03
C PRO A 176 -9.83 -14.34 -5.62
N ASP A 177 -9.51 -15.62 -5.41
CA ASP A 177 -9.56 -16.25 -4.09
C ASP A 177 -8.50 -15.68 -3.15
N LEU A 178 -7.27 -15.51 -3.65
CA LEU A 178 -6.22 -14.85 -2.87
C LEU A 178 -6.57 -13.38 -2.59
N ASN A 179 -7.18 -12.66 -3.54
CA ASN A 179 -7.65 -11.30 -3.30
C ASN A 179 -8.75 -11.23 -2.22
N ASN A 180 -9.65 -12.22 -2.15
CA ASN A 180 -10.62 -12.33 -1.05
C ASN A 180 -9.92 -12.59 0.29
N GLN A 181 -8.86 -13.39 0.34
CA GLN A 181 -8.07 -13.59 1.57
C GLN A 181 -7.40 -12.28 2.02
N PHE A 182 -6.90 -11.47 1.08
CA PHE A 182 -6.40 -10.12 1.36
C PHE A 182 -7.48 -9.21 1.95
N ILE A 183 -8.69 -9.21 1.37
CA ILE A 183 -9.82 -8.44 1.89
C ILE A 183 -10.22 -8.89 3.29
N ASN A 184 -10.30 -10.21 3.53
CA ASN A 184 -10.57 -10.75 4.87
C ASN A 184 -9.50 -10.34 5.89
N SER A 185 -8.22 -10.28 5.47
CA SER A 185 -7.14 -9.74 6.29
C SER A 185 -7.37 -8.26 6.62
N LEU A 186 -7.73 -7.42 5.65
CA LEU A 186 -8.04 -5.99 5.89
C LEU A 186 -9.21 -5.83 6.87
N ILE A 187 -10.28 -6.62 6.71
CA ILE A 187 -11.43 -6.62 7.62
C ILE A 187 -10.99 -7.01 9.04
N LYS A 188 -10.18 -8.05 9.17
CA LYS A 188 -9.64 -8.46 10.48
C LYS A 188 -8.81 -7.34 11.12
N LYS A 189 -7.95 -6.71 10.33
CA LYS A 189 -7.13 -5.56 10.75
C LYS A 189 -7.99 -4.38 11.22
N HIS A 190 -9.10 -4.09 10.55
CA HIS A 190 -10.10 -3.12 11.01
C HIS A 190 -10.71 -3.51 12.36
N GLN A 191 -11.16 -4.75 12.53
CA GLN A 191 -11.78 -5.22 13.77
C GLN A 191 -10.83 -5.14 14.97
N GLU A 192 -9.55 -5.48 14.75
CA GLU A 192 -8.55 -5.50 15.82
C GLU A 192 -8.05 -4.10 16.15
N GLY A 193 -7.68 -3.31 15.13
CA GLY A 193 -7.04 -2.01 15.28
C GLY A 193 -7.98 -0.80 15.24
N GLY A 194 -9.26 -0.99 14.90
CA GLY A 194 -10.33 0.02 14.90
C GLY A 194 -10.50 0.82 13.60
N ILE A 195 -9.64 0.62 12.60
CA ILE A 195 -9.68 1.30 11.29
C ILE A 195 -8.95 0.44 10.24
N PHE A 196 -9.33 0.53 8.97
CA PHE A 196 -8.50 -0.06 7.92
C PHE A 196 -7.09 0.54 7.94
N PRO A 197 -6.02 -0.26 7.76
CA PRO A 197 -4.71 0.30 7.52
C PRO A 197 -4.69 1.03 6.17
N MET A 198 -3.93 2.12 6.09
CA MET A 198 -3.57 2.75 4.81
C MET A 198 -2.38 2.01 4.19
N TRP A 199 -1.38 1.72 5.02
CA TRP A 199 -0.22 0.90 4.73
C TRP A 199 0.25 0.27 6.03
N ASP A 200 0.03 -1.02 6.22
CA ASP A 200 0.51 -1.73 7.40
C ASP A 200 1.87 -2.37 7.14
N LEU A 201 2.67 -2.47 8.20
CA LEU A 201 3.93 -3.20 8.16
C LEU A 201 4.06 -4.05 9.43
N ALA A 202 3.97 -5.37 9.28
CA ALA A 202 4.06 -6.33 10.38
C ALA A 202 3.14 -5.96 11.57
N SER A 203 1.86 -5.76 11.25
CA SER A 203 0.79 -5.39 12.18
C SER A 203 0.94 -4.03 12.87
N ASN A 204 1.79 -3.16 12.34
CA ASN A 204 1.87 -1.77 12.77
C ASN A 204 1.17 -0.88 11.74
N TYR A 205 0.35 0.06 12.23
CA TYR A 205 -0.06 1.19 11.41
C TYR A 205 1.13 2.11 11.16
N THR A 206 1.29 2.55 9.90
CA THR A 206 2.32 3.53 9.52
C THR A 206 1.74 4.91 9.22
N GLY A 207 0.46 5.00 8.87
CA GLY A 207 -0.19 6.25 8.40
C GLY A 207 0.28 6.70 7.02
N THR A 208 0.95 5.82 6.28
CA THR A 208 1.45 6.06 4.92
C THR A 208 0.46 5.47 3.90
N MET A 209 0.25 5.97 2.69
CA MET A 209 0.46 7.36 2.22
C MET A 209 -0.79 8.19 2.53
N ILE A 210 -1.48 8.76 1.53
CA ILE A 210 -2.79 9.44 1.66
C ILE A 210 -3.93 8.49 1.25
N GLY A 211 -5.17 8.99 1.19
CA GLY A 211 -6.34 8.19 0.79
C GLY A 211 -6.92 7.26 1.87
N TYR A 212 -7.90 6.45 1.47
CA TYR A 212 -8.42 5.32 2.25
C TYR A 212 -8.75 4.16 1.30
N HIS A 213 -7.72 3.78 0.54
CA HIS A 213 -7.80 2.89 -0.62
C HIS A 213 -8.10 1.42 -0.31
N ALA A 214 -8.41 1.05 0.93
CA ALA A 214 -9.07 -0.21 1.21
C ALA A 214 -10.46 -0.26 0.55
N ALA A 215 -11.16 0.88 0.47
CA ALA A 215 -12.47 0.99 -0.16
C ALA A 215 -12.49 0.54 -1.63
N PRO A 216 -11.70 1.14 -2.56
CA PRO A 216 -11.66 0.68 -3.95
C PRO A 216 -11.29 -0.80 -4.10
N VAL A 217 -10.36 -1.33 -3.29
CA VAL A 217 -9.98 -2.76 -3.34
C VAL A 217 -11.17 -3.67 -3.04
N ILE A 218 -11.94 -3.35 -2.00
CA ILE A 218 -13.11 -4.11 -1.58
C ILE A 218 -14.25 -3.97 -2.60
N VAL A 219 -14.50 -2.75 -3.06
CA VAL A 219 -15.60 -2.45 -3.99
C VAL A 219 -15.35 -3.10 -5.35
N ASP A 220 -14.12 -3.07 -5.86
CA ASP A 220 -13.75 -3.74 -7.11
C ASP A 220 -14.05 -5.24 -7.06
N ALA A 221 -13.59 -5.93 -6.00
CA ALA A 221 -13.88 -7.35 -5.79
C ALA A 221 -15.39 -7.62 -5.68
N TYR A 222 -16.09 -6.82 -4.88
CA TYR A 222 -17.54 -6.97 -4.66
C TYR A 222 -18.34 -6.82 -5.96
N MET A 223 -18.04 -5.78 -6.75
CA MET A 223 -18.74 -5.47 -8.00
C MET A 223 -18.44 -6.51 -9.08
N LYS A 224 -17.24 -7.10 -9.09
CA LYS A 224 -16.88 -8.23 -9.97
C LYS A 224 -17.46 -9.59 -9.51
N GLY A 225 -18.19 -9.62 -8.39
CA GLY A 225 -18.85 -10.83 -7.88
C GLY A 225 -18.02 -11.66 -6.91
N TYR A 226 -16.80 -11.24 -6.58
CA TYR A 226 -15.95 -11.88 -5.58
C TYR A 226 -16.31 -11.35 -4.20
N ARG A 227 -17.17 -12.08 -3.49
CA ARG A 227 -17.84 -11.61 -2.25
C ARG A 227 -17.62 -12.56 -1.08
N ASN A 228 -16.54 -13.35 -1.10
CA ASN A 228 -16.26 -14.34 -0.05
C ASN A 228 -15.60 -13.67 1.17
N PHE A 229 -16.29 -12.70 1.75
CA PHE A 229 -15.93 -11.95 2.94
C PHE A 229 -17.18 -11.38 3.61
N ASP A 230 -17.06 -10.86 4.83
CA ASP A 230 -18.18 -10.20 5.51
C ASP A 230 -18.46 -8.84 4.84
N VAL A 231 -19.37 -8.85 3.87
CA VAL A 231 -19.78 -7.68 3.08
C VAL A 231 -20.28 -6.54 3.97
N LYS A 232 -21.05 -6.87 5.02
CA LYS A 232 -21.63 -5.85 5.89
C LYS A 232 -20.56 -5.16 6.73
N GLU A 233 -19.65 -5.95 7.30
CA GLU A 233 -18.51 -5.41 8.03
C GLU A 233 -17.61 -4.58 7.09
N ALA A 234 -17.32 -5.09 5.89
CA ALA A 234 -16.52 -4.38 4.90
C ALA A 234 -17.13 -3.02 4.53
N TYR A 235 -18.44 -2.97 4.30
CA TYR A 235 -19.16 -1.72 4.01
C TYR A 235 -19.06 -0.71 5.17
N ASN A 236 -19.34 -1.15 6.40
CA ASN A 236 -19.25 -0.30 7.58
C ASN A 236 -17.81 0.21 7.81
N ALA A 237 -16.81 -0.63 7.56
CA ALA A 237 -15.41 -0.27 7.68
C ALA A 237 -14.98 0.76 6.60
N CYS A 238 -15.54 0.69 5.39
CA CYS A 238 -15.34 1.72 4.35
C CYS A 238 -15.92 3.08 4.79
N LEU A 239 -17.15 3.09 5.31
CA LEU A 239 -17.75 4.30 5.88
C LEU A 239 -16.90 4.87 7.02
N ARG A 240 -16.48 4.01 7.96
CA ARG A 240 -15.63 4.36 9.09
C ARG A 240 -14.29 4.96 8.66
N ALA A 241 -13.72 4.48 7.56
CA ALA A 241 -12.50 5.01 6.98
C ALA A 241 -12.69 6.41 6.39
N ALA A 242 -13.84 6.70 5.78
CA ALA A 242 -14.10 7.98 5.13
C ALA A 242 -14.56 9.11 6.07
N GLU A 243 -15.00 8.78 7.29
CA GLU A 243 -15.43 9.73 8.31
C GLU A 243 -14.32 10.05 9.31
N TYR A 244 -14.17 11.33 9.64
CA TYR A 244 -13.27 11.78 10.70
C TYR A 244 -13.79 11.38 12.08
N ASP A 245 -13.27 10.27 12.58
CA ASP A 245 -13.46 9.81 13.95
C ASP A 245 -12.18 9.15 14.43
N THR A 246 -11.63 9.61 15.56
CA THR A 246 -10.41 9.05 16.15
C THR A 246 -10.70 7.98 17.21
N THR A 247 -11.98 7.75 17.52
CA THR A 247 -12.41 6.85 18.59
C THR A 247 -12.09 5.39 18.24
N GLY A 248 -11.56 4.66 19.23
CA GLY A 248 -11.35 3.21 19.12
C GLY A 248 -10.14 2.77 18.30
N ILE A 249 -9.40 3.71 17.68
CA ILE A 249 -8.19 3.40 16.91
C ILE A 249 -7.04 3.05 17.86
N LYS A 250 -6.52 1.83 17.74
CA LYS A 250 -5.41 1.32 18.55
C LYS A 250 -4.09 1.52 17.79
N CYS A 251 -3.49 2.69 17.92
CA CYS A 251 -2.18 2.99 17.36
C CYS A 251 -1.35 3.89 18.29
N PRO A 252 -0.03 4.03 18.06
CA PRO A 252 0.76 5.04 18.75
C PRO A 252 0.17 6.45 18.51
N PRO A 253 0.14 7.35 19.52
CA PRO A 253 -0.43 8.69 19.37
C PRO A 253 0.16 9.52 18.22
N LEU A 254 1.43 9.30 17.89
CA LEU A 254 2.11 9.99 16.79
C LEU A 254 1.66 9.53 15.40
N VAL A 255 1.08 8.32 15.27
CA VAL A 255 0.59 7.76 14.00
C VAL A 255 -0.86 8.19 13.74
N LEU A 256 -1.64 8.46 14.80
CA LEU A 256 -3.07 8.78 14.71
C LEU A 256 -3.38 9.96 13.77
N PRO A 257 -2.65 11.09 13.79
CA PRO A 257 -2.89 12.20 12.86
C PRO A 257 -2.68 11.84 11.39
N HIS A 258 -1.88 10.80 11.10
CA HIS A 258 -1.64 10.32 9.74
C HIS A 258 -2.72 9.34 9.27
N LEU A 259 -3.22 8.47 10.16
CA LEU A 259 -4.35 7.59 9.86
C LEU A 259 -5.69 8.33 9.74
N MET A 260 -5.85 9.37 10.56
CA MET A 260 -7.07 10.17 10.64
C MET A 260 -6.70 11.66 10.52
N PRO A 261 -6.22 12.09 9.34
CA PRO A 261 -5.80 13.48 9.11
C PRO A 261 -6.99 14.43 9.17
N LYS A 262 -6.72 15.69 9.53
CA LYS A 262 -7.73 16.75 9.55
C LYS A 262 -8.32 17.03 8.17
N ALA A 263 -7.66 16.61 7.10
CA ALA A 263 -8.22 16.54 5.75
C ALA A 263 -9.63 15.92 5.72
N LYS A 264 -9.83 14.78 6.41
CA LYS A 264 -11.14 14.11 6.49
C LYS A 264 -12.15 14.99 7.24
N PHE A 265 -11.73 15.63 8.34
CA PHE A 265 -12.58 16.57 9.09
C PHE A 265 -13.08 17.70 8.19
N TYR A 266 -12.20 18.38 7.46
CA TYR A 266 -12.58 19.47 6.57
C TYR A 266 -13.50 18.99 5.44
N LYS A 267 -13.17 17.88 4.78
CA LYS A 267 -14.06 17.24 3.78
C LYS A 267 -15.45 16.99 4.36
N ASN A 268 -15.54 16.35 5.54
CA ASN A 268 -16.82 16.01 6.15
C ASN A 268 -17.60 17.26 6.62
N SER A 269 -16.93 18.34 7.05
CA SER A 269 -17.58 19.53 7.61
C SER A 269 -17.95 20.59 6.59
N ILE A 270 -17.10 20.82 5.58
CA ILE A 270 -17.24 21.93 4.61
C ILE A 270 -17.16 21.49 3.15
N GLY A 271 -16.95 20.19 2.88
CA GLY A 271 -17.00 19.61 1.52
C GLY A 271 -15.69 19.63 0.75
N TYR A 272 -14.68 20.36 1.22
CA TYR A 272 -13.35 20.41 0.63
C TYR A 272 -12.25 20.54 1.71
N ILE A 273 -11.01 20.32 1.30
CA ILE A 273 -9.78 20.37 2.09
C ILE A 273 -9.03 21.68 1.76
N PRO A 274 -8.99 22.67 2.67
CA PRO A 274 -8.35 23.95 2.42
C PRO A 274 -6.82 23.87 2.55
N CYS A 275 -6.12 24.45 1.59
CA CYS A 275 -4.66 24.31 1.43
C CYS A 275 -3.83 25.07 2.49
N ASP A 276 -4.41 26.07 3.15
CA ASP A 276 -3.79 26.80 4.27
C ASP A 276 -3.93 26.05 5.61
N ARG A 277 -4.75 24.99 5.67
CA ARG A 277 -5.01 24.23 6.89
C ARG A 277 -4.49 22.81 6.85
N GLU A 278 -4.14 22.32 5.67
CA GLU A 278 -3.66 20.96 5.51
C GLU A 278 -2.70 20.82 4.32
N ASN A 279 -1.66 20.01 4.51
CA ASN A 279 -0.71 19.70 3.44
C ASN A 279 -1.28 18.68 2.45
N GLU A 280 -0.74 18.64 1.25
CA GLU A 280 -1.14 17.74 0.16
C GLU A 280 -2.66 17.83 -0.13
N SER A 281 -3.23 19.02 0.07
CA SER A 281 -4.67 19.26 0.10
C SER A 281 -5.38 18.83 -1.20
N VAL A 282 -4.80 19.15 -2.35
CA VAL A 282 -5.35 18.80 -3.67
C VAL A 282 -5.24 17.30 -3.89
N ALA A 283 -4.07 16.70 -3.64
CA ALA A 283 -3.87 15.26 -3.80
C ALA A 283 -4.85 14.44 -2.92
N LYS A 284 -4.96 14.80 -1.64
CA LYS A 284 -5.93 14.18 -0.72
C LYS A 284 -7.36 14.35 -1.22
N ALA A 285 -7.75 15.54 -1.68
CA ALA A 285 -9.12 15.79 -2.14
C ALA A 285 -9.49 14.98 -3.39
N LEU A 286 -8.58 14.89 -4.37
CA LEU A 286 -8.80 14.11 -5.59
C LEU A 286 -8.92 12.61 -5.29
N GLU A 287 -8.06 12.08 -4.43
CA GLU A 287 -8.12 10.67 -4.03
C GLU A 287 -9.32 10.36 -3.14
N TYR A 288 -9.69 11.25 -2.22
CA TYR A 288 -10.88 11.10 -1.41
C TYR A 288 -12.15 11.13 -2.26
N ALA A 289 -12.18 11.95 -3.33
CA ALA A 289 -13.30 11.96 -4.27
C ALA A 289 -13.45 10.60 -5.00
N TYR A 290 -12.35 9.99 -5.41
CA TYR A 290 -12.39 8.65 -6.00
C TYR A 290 -12.81 7.57 -4.98
N ASP A 291 -12.21 7.57 -3.79
CA ASP A 291 -12.57 6.61 -2.74
C ASP A 291 -14.05 6.77 -2.32
N ASP A 292 -14.55 8.01 -2.23
CA ASP A 292 -15.95 8.30 -1.93
C ASP A 292 -16.87 7.85 -3.08
N TRP A 293 -16.47 7.96 -4.35
CA TRP A 293 -17.20 7.35 -5.45
C TRP A 293 -17.31 5.82 -5.30
N CYS A 294 -16.23 5.14 -4.92
CA CYS A 294 -16.29 3.70 -4.64
C CYS A 294 -17.28 3.39 -3.49
N ILE A 295 -17.27 4.20 -2.43
CA ILE A 295 -18.19 4.04 -1.31
C ILE A 295 -19.64 4.29 -1.75
N SER A 296 -19.90 5.25 -2.64
CA SER A 296 -21.25 5.50 -3.13
C SER A 296 -21.79 4.34 -3.98
N VAL A 297 -20.94 3.75 -4.83
CA VAL A 297 -21.24 2.52 -5.58
C VAL A 297 -21.56 1.37 -4.62
N PHE A 298 -20.78 1.22 -3.54
CA PHE A 298 -21.05 0.18 -2.55
C PHE A 298 -22.35 0.44 -1.79
N ALA A 299 -22.60 1.69 -1.39
CA ALA A 299 -23.82 2.08 -0.68
C ALA A 299 -25.08 1.80 -1.52
N ASP A 300 -25.04 2.06 -2.83
CA ASP A 300 -26.12 1.71 -3.76
C ASP A 300 -26.39 0.20 -3.78
N ALA A 301 -25.33 -0.61 -3.89
CA ALA A 301 -25.44 -2.06 -3.86
C ALA A 301 -25.97 -2.61 -2.51
N MET A 302 -25.73 -1.87 -1.42
CA MET A 302 -26.24 -2.20 -0.08
C MET A 302 -27.64 -1.65 0.19
N GLY A 303 -28.22 -0.86 -0.72
CA GLY A 303 -29.51 -0.20 -0.53
C GLY A 303 -29.50 0.96 0.46
N ASP A 304 -28.33 1.49 0.79
CA ASP A 304 -28.15 2.67 1.65
C ASP A 304 -28.14 3.95 0.81
N PHE A 305 -29.33 4.40 0.43
CA PHE A 305 -29.50 5.56 -0.44
C PHE A 305 -29.07 6.89 0.21
N GLU A 306 -29.03 6.97 1.55
CA GLU A 306 -28.58 8.17 2.25
C GLU A 306 -27.06 8.32 2.11
N ASN A 307 -26.31 7.26 2.43
CA ASN A 307 -24.86 7.28 2.24
C ASN A 307 -24.50 7.34 0.76
N LYS A 308 -25.24 6.66 -0.13
CA LYS A 308 -25.05 6.82 -1.59
C LYS A 308 -25.06 8.30 -1.99
N ALA A 309 -26.14 9.02 -1.66
CA ALA A 309 -26.27 10.42 -2.04
C ALA A 309 -25.21 11.31 -1.36
N LYS A 310 -24.79 10.98 -0.13
CA LYS A 310 -23.71 11.68 0.57
C LYS A 310 -22.38 11.55 -0.16
N TYR A 311 -21.96 10.32 -0.46
CA TYR A 311 -20.66 10.07 -1.07
C TYR A 311 -20.65 10.37 -2.58
N GLU A 312 -21.78 10.33 -3.29
CA GLU A 312 -21.89 10.88 -4.66
C GLU A 312 -21.59 12.38 -4.70
N ARG A 313 -22.01 13.16 -3.69
CA ARG A 313 -21.65 14.57 -3.61
C ARG A 313 -20.16 14.77 -3.34
N PHE A 314 -19.58 13.99 -2.42
CA PHE A 314 -18.15 14.08 -2.14
C PHE A 314 -17.29 13.58 -3.32
N ALA A 315 -17.79 12.65 -4.12
CA ALA A 315 -17.14 12.25 -5.37
C ALA A 315 -17.00 13.41 -6.38
N LYS A 316 -17.81 14.46 -6.28
CA LYS A 316 -17.69 15.68 -7.09
C LYS A 316 -16.77 16.75 -6.49
N ALA A 317 -16.13 16.48 -5.35
CA ALA A 317 -15.31 17.48 -4.67
C ALA A 317 -14.08 17.94 -5.48
N TYR A 318 -13.64 17.18 -6.49
CA TYR A 318 -12.57 17.61 -7.40
C TYR A 318 -12.92 18.91 -8.14
N GLU A 319 -14.20 19.23 -8.34
CA GLU A 319 -14.65 20.45 -9.01
C GLU A 319 -14.23 21.72 -8.26
N PHE A 320 -14.11 21.68 -6.92
CA PHE A 320 -13.65 22.82 -6.11
C PHE A 320 -12.22 23.25 -6.44
N TYR A 321 -11.41 22.33 -6.94
CA TYR A 321 -9.98 22.53 -7.12
C TYR A 321 -9.62 22.95 -8.54
N PHE A 322 -10.56 22.91 -9.48
CA PHE A 322 -10.26 23.23 -10.87
C PHE A 322 -10.24 24.74 -11.11
N ASP A 323 -9.04 25.32 -11.17
CA ASP A 323 -8.82 26.71 -11.53
C ASP A 323 -8.97 26.88 -13.06
N LYS A 324 -10.10 27.45 -13.50
CA LYS A 324 -10.42 27.65 -14.92
C LYS A 324 -9.42 28.54 -15.66
N LEU A 325 -8.71 29.44 -14.96
CA LEU A 325 -7.72 30.33 -15.59
C LEU A 325 -6.44 29.57 -15.95
N THR A 326 -5.95 28.74 -15.05
CA THR A 326 -4.70 27.98 -15.24
C THR A 326 -4.95 26.59 -15.85
N ARG A 327 -6.20 26.10 -15.79
CA ARG A 327 -6.64 24.75 -16.18
C ARG A 327 -5.83 23.67 -15.47
N PHE A 328 -5.68 23.81 -14.15
CA PHE A 328 -5.06 22.84 -13.26
C PHE A 328 -5.90 22.65 -12.00
N MET A 329 -5.76 21.49 -11.36
CA MET A 329 -6.21 21.32 -9.98
C MET A 329 -5.25 22.07 -9.05
N ARG A 330 -5.74 23.07 -8.33
CA ARG A 330 -4.95 24.04 -7.55
C ARG A 330 -5.48 24.15 -6.13
N GLY A 331 -4.58 24.41 -5.16
CA GLY A 331 -4.98 24.60 -3.77
C GLY A 331 -5.94 25.79 -3.61
N LEU A 332 -7.08 25.52 -3.01
CA LEU A 332 -8.07 26.50 -2.58
C LEU A 332 -7.96 26.65 -1.06
N ASP A 333 -7.84 27.86 -0.56
CA ASP A 333 -7.71 28.10 0.88
C ASP A 333 -9.07 28.15 1.61
N SER A 334 -9.03 28.34 2.93
CA SER A 334 -10.22 28.41 3.78
C SER A 334 -11.10 29.66 3.56
N GLU A 335 -10.60 30.67 2.84
CA GLU A 335 -11.34 31.87 2.47
C GLU A 335 -11.87 31.80 1.02
N GLY A 336 -11.55 30.72 0.28
CA GLY A 336 -11.98 30.50 -1.09
C GLY A 336 -11.05 31.13 -2.14
N GLU A 337 -9.84 31.50 -1.76
CA GLU A 337 -8.83 32.08 -2.65
C GLU A 337 -7.84 31.00 -3.12
N TRP A 338 -7.36 31.14 -4.36
CA TRP A 338 -6.39 30.21 -4.92
C TRP A 338 -4.99 30.47 -4.36
N ARG A 339 -4.23 29.41 -4.01
CA ARG A 339 -2.84 29.52 -3.56
C ARG A 339 -1.99 30.29 -4.56
N THR A 340 -1.40 31.41 -4.15
CA THR A 340 -0.44 32.21 -4.94
C THR A 340 0.90 32.38 -4.21
N PRO A 341 2.04 32.43 -4.92
CA PRO A 341 2.20 32.24 -6.36
C PRO A 341 1.93 30.78 -6.78
N PHE A 342 1.54 30.56 -8.04
CA PHE A 342 1.29 29.23 -8.57
C PHE A 342 2.31 28.88 -9.64
N ASN A 343 2.98 27.73 -9.45
CA ASN A 343 3.87 27.14 -10.43
C ASN A 343 3.48 25.66 -10.61
N PRO A 344 2.98 25.26 -11.79
CA PRO A 344 2.50 23.90 -12.01
C PRO A 344 3.61 22.84 -12.02
N ARG A 345 4.89 23.26 -11.99
CA ARG A 345 6.07 22.38 -11.88
C ARG A 345 6.62 22.31 -10.46
N SER A 346 6.04 23.07 -9.54
CA SER A 346 6.53 23.11 -8.18
C SER A 346 6.19 21.81 -7.45
N SER A 347 7.19 21.23 -6.78
CA SER A 347 7.03 20.11 -5.87
C SER A 347 7.93 20.30 -4.65
N THR A 348 7.33 20.37 -3.47
CA THR A 348 8.01 20.44 -2.17
C THR A 348 7.45 19.35 -1.26
N HIS A 349 8.25 18.32 -1.02
CA HIS A 349 7.85 17.11 -0.31
C HIS A 349 7.15 17.43 1.02
N ARG A 350 5.89 16.96 1.14
CA ARG A 350 5.02 17.13 2.32
C ARG A 350 4.74 18.58 2.74
N ASN A 351 5.04 19.56 1.89
CA ASN A 351 4.93 20.98 2.19
C ASN A 351 4.30 21.78 1.04
N ASP A 352 3.53 21.12 0.18
CA ASP A 352 2.74 21.75 -0.88
C ASP A 352 1.35 21.09 -0.98
N ASP A 353 0.65 21.31 -2.09
CA ASP A 353 -0.71 20.79 -2.33
C ASP A 353 -0.74 19.39 -2.93
N TYR A 354 0.40 18.81 -3.30
CA TYR A 354 0.51 17.60 -4.12
C TYR A 354 1.35 16.52 -3.41
N CYS A 355 0.84 15.29 -3.34
CA CYS A 355 1.62 14.19 -2.79
C CYS A 355 2.57 13.65 -3.89
N GLU A 356 3.87 13.78 -3.69
CA GLU A 356 4.93 13.23 -4.57
C GLU A 356 4.70 13.52 -6.06
N GLY A 357 4.35 14.77 -6.38
CA GLY A 357 4.09 15.17 -7.75
C GLY A 357 3.88 16.66 -7.88
N THR A 358 3.34 17.04 -9.03
CA THR A 358 3.09 18.42 -9.42
C THR A 358 1.65 18.57 -9.93
N ALA A 359 1.22 19.82 -10.16
CA ALA A 359 -0.08 20.11 -10.75
C ALA A 359 -0.27 19.41 -12.11
N TRP A 360 0.81 19.26 -12.89
CA TRP A 360 0.81 18.56 -14.18
C TRP A 360 0.33 17.12 -14.09
N GLN A 361 0.68 16.40 -13.02
CA GLN A 361 0.31 15.00 -12.84
C GLN A 361 -1.03 14.86 -12.14
N TRP A 362 -1.23 15.63 -11.07
CA TRP A 362 -2.43 15.51 -10.23
C TRP A 362 -3.70 15.99 -10.91
N THR A 363 -3.62 16.87 -11.91
CA THR A 363 -4.81 17.38 -12.61
C THR A 363 -5.64 16.29 -13.29
N TRP A 364 -5.03 15.13 -13.59
CA TRP A 364 -5.68 14.03 -14.27
C TRP A 364 -6.36 13.03 -13.33
N PHE A 365 -6.22 13.15 -12.01
CA PHE A 365 -6.75 12.14 -11.09
C PHE A 365 -8.26 12.33 -10.81
N VAL A 366 -9.07 12.07 -11.83
CA VAL A 366 -10.55 12.00 -11.76
C VAL A 366 -11.04 10.75 -12.51
N PRO A 367 -10.54 9.53 -12.17
CA PRO A 367 -10.83 8.33 -12.95
C PRO A 367 -12.30 7.88 -12.86
N HIS A 368 -13.02 8.30 -11.83
CA HIS A 368 -14.44 8.01 -11.65
C HIS A 368 -15.38 8.91 -12.46
N ASP A 369 -14.88 10.03 -13.00
CA ASP A 369 -15.69 10.96 -13.80
C ASP A 369 -14.86 11.73 -14.83
N VAL A 370 -14.33 10.99 -15.81
CA VAL A 370 -13.53 11.54 -16.91
C VAL A 370 -14.32 12.57 -17.70
N GLU A 371 -15.61 12.32 -17.97
CA GLU A 371 -16.50 13.24 -18.67
C GLU A 371 -16.68 14.56 -17.88
N GLY A 372 -16.82 14.49 -16.56
CA GLY A 372 -16.81 15.67 -15.71
C GLY A 372 -15.53 16.48 -15.83
N LEU A 373 -14.36 15.83 -15.86
CA LEU A 373 -13.08 16.50 -16.07
C LEU A 373 -12.97 17.13 -17.47
N VAL A 374 -13.41 16.44 -18.52
CA VAL A 374 -13.47 16.98 -19.90
C VAL A 374 -14.31 18.25 -19.94
N ASN A 375 -15.47 18.25 -19.29
CA ASN A 375 -16.34 19.42 -19.19
C ASN A 375 -15.66 20.59 -18.45
N LEU A 376 -14.98 20.32 -17.34
CA LEU A 376 -14.21 21.35 -16.61
C LEU A 376 -13.10 21.95 -17.48
N MET A 377 -12.40 21.13 -18.26
CA MET A 377 -11.31 21.56 -19.13
C MET A 377 -11.75 22.44 -20.31
N GLY A 378 -13.06 22.51 -20.59
CA GLY A 378 -13.62 23.28 -21.69
C GLY A 378 -13.97 22.44 -22.92
N GLY A 379 -14.20 21.13 -22.74
CA GLY A 379 -14.54 20.18 -23.80
C GLY A 379 -13.35 19.35 -24.29
N GLU A 380 -13.65 18.41 -25.17
CA GLU A 380 -12.71 17.38 -25.64
C GLU A 380 -11.43 17.97 -26.25
N GLU A 381 -11.55 18.98 -27.12
CA GLU A 381 -10.39 19.62 -27.76
C GLU A 381 -9.44 20.25 -26.73
N ALA A 382 -9.99 20.93 -25.72
CA ALA A 382 -9.20 21.56 -24.67
C ALA A 382 -8.57 20.53 -23.73
N PHE A 383 -9.27 19.44 -23.44
CA PHE A 383 -8.77 18.30 -22.66
C PHE A 383 -7.59 17.62 -23.36
N VAL A 384 -7.76 17.23 -24.63
CA VAL A 384 -6.71 16.57 -25.44
C VAL A 384 -5.51 17.49 -25.60
N SER A 385 -5.71 18.77 -25.91
CA SER A 385 -4.60 19.73 -26.02
C SER A 385 -3.81 19.88 -24.71
N LYS A 386 -4.50 19.87 -23.56
CA LYS A 386 -3.84 19.90 -22.25
C LYS A 386 -3.10 18.59 -21.97
N LEU A 387 -3.65 17.46 -22.40
CA LEU A 387 -3.04 16.14 -22.25
C LEU A 387 -1.76 16.03 -23.08
N ASP A 388 -1.78 16.45 -24.35
CA ASP A 388 -0.60 16.51 -25.21
C ASP A 388 0.50 17.39 -24.59
N SER A 389 0.11 18.48 -23.91
CA SER A 389 1.09 19.34 -23.23
C SER A 389 1.79 18.66 -22.05
N LEU A 390 1.16 17.68 -21.38
CA LEU A 390 1.82 16.89 -20.34
C LEU A 390 3.00 16.07 -20.90
N PHE A 391 2.85 15.51 -22.11
CA PHE A 391 3.88 14.67 -22.73
C PHE A 391 4.98 15.47 -23.43
N THR A 392 4.83 16.80 -23.53
CA THR A 392 5.77 17.68 -24.23
C THR A 392 6.41 18.74 -23.32
N VAL A 393 5.84 19.00 -22.14
CA VAL A 393 6.42 19.90 -21.15
C VAL A 393 7.71 19.31 -20.55
N ASP A 394 8.66 20.18 -20.24
CA ASP A 394 9.93 19.80 -19.61
C ASP A 394 9.70 19.11 -18.24
N SER A 395 10.46 18.07 -17.91
CA SER A 395 10.30 17.27 -16.68
C SER A 395 11.03 17.82 -15.45
N THR A 396 11.77 18.92 -15.57
CA THR A 396 12.52 19.54 -14.47
C THR A 396 11.57 19.99 -13.34
N LEU A 397 11.74 19.41 -12.15
CA LEU A 397 11.02 19.82 -10.95
C LEU A 397 11.61 21.09 -10.37
N GLU A 398 10.75 21.98 -9.87
CA GLU A 398 11.15 23.20 -9.18
C GLU A 398 10.65 23.15 -7.72
N GLY A 399 11.42 23.64 -6.76
CA GLY A 399 11.03 23.60 -5.35
C GLY A 399 12.21 23.55 -4.40
N GLU A 400 11.97 23.84 -3.12
CA GLU A 400 13.03 23.89 -2.11
C GLU A 400 13.47 22.48 -1.64
N MET A 401 12.52 21.53 -1.62
CA MET A 401 12.76 20.13 -1.22
C MET A 401 11.99 19.17 -2.12
N THR A 402 12.49 18.91 -3.32
CA THR A 402 11.90 17.90 -4.21
C THR A 402 12.09 16.50 -3.60
N SER A 403 11.06 15.65 -3.63
CA SER A 403 11.16 14.29 -3.09
C SER A 403 12.09 13.43 -3.96
N SER A 404 12.98 12.66 -3.33
CA SER A 404 13.79 11.65 -4.01
C SER A 404 12.98 10.49 -4.59
N ASP A 405 11.78 10.28 -4.03
CA ASP A 405 10.89 9.17 -4.40
C ASP A 405 10.01 9.51 -5.60
N ILE A 406 10.07 10.75 -6.12
CA ILE A 406 9.54 11.11 -7.43
C ILE A 406 10.47 10.50 -8.51
N SER A 407 10.31 9.21 -8.74
CA SER A 407 10.92 8.48 -9.86
C SER A 407 9.85 8.24 -10.93
N GLY A 408 10.19 8.47 -12.20
CA GLY A 408 9.26 8.16 -13.32
C GLY A 408 8.37 9.30 -13.81
N LEU A 409 8.83 10.56 -13.72
CA LEU A 409 8.17 11.67 -14.42
C LEU A 409 8.02 11.32 -15.91
N ILE A 410 6.86 11.63 -16.48
CA ILE A 410 6.58 11.37 -17.89
C ILE A 410 7.41 12.35 -18.73
N ASP A 411 8.42 11.83 -19.45
CA ASP A 411 9.17 12.53 -20.50
C ASP A 411 9.49 11.62 -21.69
N ASN A 412 10.10 12.18 -22.74
CA ASN A 412 10.52 11.50 -23.98
C ASN A 412 11.58 10.38 -23.77
N THR A 413 12.02 10.08 -22.56
CA THR A 413 13.15 9.18 -22.29
C THR A 413 13.05 8.29 -21.05
N ARG A 414 12.10 8.45 -20.12
CA ARG A 414 11.97 7.55 -18.96
C ARG A 414 10.51 7.37 -18.52
N MET A 415 10.04 6.11 -18.49
CA MET A 415 8.83 5.70 -17.79
C MET A 415 9.17 4.54 -16.86
N VAL A 416 9.20 4.77 -15.54
CA VAL A 416 8.99 3.73 -14.52
C VAL A 416 8.47 4.40 -13.23
N THR A 417 7.27 3.97 -12.79
CA THR A 417 6.60 4.05 -11.47
C THR A 417 5.66 5.22 -11.08
N ASN A 418 4.65 4.82 -10.28
CA ASN A 418 3.49 5.45 -9.62
C ASN A 418 2.55 6.36 -10.42
N GLN A 419 3.03 7.27 -11.27
CA GLN A 419 2.15 8.22 -11.98
C GLN A 419 1.90 7.86 -13.45
N ALA A 420 2.76 7.04 -14.07
CA ALA A 420 2.48 6.46 -15.39
C ALA A 420 1.28 5.49 -15.37
N ILE A 421 0.97 4.86 -14.22
CA ILE A 421 -0.19 3.97 -14.07
C ILE A 421 -1.49 4.76 -14.14
N MET A 422 -1.54 5.98 -13.59
CA MET A 422 -2.74 6.84 -13.70
C MET A 422 -3.09 7.10 -15.17
N LEU A 423 -2.11 7.46 -16.01
CA LEU A 423 -2.33 7.71 -17.44
C LEU A 423 -2.52 6.43 -18.26
N SER A 424 -2.00 5.29 -17.81
CA SER A 424 -2.24 4.00 -18.47
C SER A 424 -3.69 3.52 -18.30
N ILE A 425 -4.36 3.89 -17.20
CA ILE A 425 -5.79 3.62 -16.99
C ILE A 425 -6.63 4.44 -17.99
N PHE A 426 -6.22 5.67 -18.33
CA PHE A 426 -6.89 6.51 -19.33
C PHE A 426 -6.74 6.02 -20.78
N ILE A 427 -5.73 5.20 -21.10
CA ILE A 427 -5.50 4.72 -22.48
C ILE A 427 -6.26 3.40 -22.75
N ILE A 428 -6.77 2.72 -21.71
CA ILE A 428 -7.42 1.40 -21.82
C ILE A 428 -8.96 1.48 -21.65
N MET A 429 -9.49 2.61 -21.17
CA MET A 429 -10.93 2.95 -21.27
C MET A 429 -11.17 3.79 -22.52
#